data_AF-A0A946VRG1-F1
#
_entry.id   AF-A0A946VRG1-F1
#
_cell.length_a   1.000
_cell.length_b   1.000
_cell.length_c   1.000
_cell.angle_alpha   90.00
_cell.angle_beta   90.00
_cell.angle_gamma   90.00
#
_symmetry.space_group_name_H-M   'P 1'
#
loop_
_entity.id
_entity.type
_entity.pdbx_description
1 polymer ?
#
loop_
_entity_poly.entity_id
_entity_poly.type
_entity_poly.pdbx_seq_one_letter_code
_entity_poly.pdbx_strand_id
1 'polypeptide(L)'
;MTRTMSTFIADALGQPVNVINRPGAGTLIGANYFLSRPDDGYTILASGFSPYLINTVLNGSADYGIEDFAYLNFQWFDEDLIALYRGAPYQDLAELLDAIRTRPKTVRGAVVKGSAGHLTANLLLEANGIPPENLNLVAYNSGGLARAAVAGGVVDFII
;
A
#
# COMPACT_ATOMS: atom_id res chain seq x y z
N MET A 1 -1.85 -1.01 13.03
CA MET A 1 -0.75 -0.37 13.79
C MET A 1 -1.21 0.87 14.53
N THR A 2 -1.81 1.87 13.89
CA THR A 2 -2.25 3.12 14.55
C THR A 2 -3.10 2.92 15.81
N ARG A 3 -4.13 2.04 15.79
CA ARG A 3 -4.94 1.75 16.99
C ARG A 3 -4.16 1.09 18.13
N THR A 4 -3.12 0.33 17.81
CA THR A 4 -2.24 -0.26 18.81
C THR A 4 -1.40 0.84 19.45
N MET A 5 -0.79 1.69 18.61
CA MET A 5 0.03 2.82 19.07
C MET A 5 -0.73 3.87 19.87
N SER A 6 -2.01 4.12 19.56
CA SER A 6 -2.79 5.17 20.22
C SER A 6 -2.90 4.99 21.73
N THR A 7 -2.84 3.75 22.23
CA THR A 7 -2.83 3.48 23.68
C THR A 7 -1.56 4.03 24.34
N PHE A 8 -0.38 3.70 23.79
CA PHE A 8 0.90 4.22 24.27
C PHE A 8 1.03 5.74 24.14
N ILE A 9 0.50 6.31 23.05
CA ILE A 9 0.49 7.76 22.85
C ILE A 9 -0.41 8.42 23.90
N ALA A 10 -1.58 7.84 24.18
CA ALA A 10 -2.48 8.37 25.20
C ALA A 10 -1.84 8.39 26.59
N ASP A 11 -1.14 7.31 26.96
CA ASP A 11 -0.42 7.21 28.23
C ASP A 11 0.70 8.26 28.33
N ALA A 12 1.46 8.47 27.25
CA ALA A 12 2.55 9.45 27.21
C ALA A 12 2.05 10.91 27.26
N LEU A 13 0.89 11.20 26.65
CA LEU A 13 0.30 12.54 26.63
C LEU A 13 -0.57 12.84 27.86
N GLY A 14 -0.99 11.80 28.60
CA GLY A 14 -2.00 11.93 29.66
C GLY A 14 -3.37 12.36 29.13
N GLN A 15 -3.66 12.12 27.85
CA GLN A 15 -4.89 12.51 27.16
C GLN A 15 -5.41 11.38 26.27
N PRO A 16 -6.73 11.18 26.14
CA PRO A 16 -7.28 10.14 25.28
C PRO A 16 -6.99 10.44 23.80
N VAL A 17 -6.56 9.41 23.06
CA VAL A 17 -6.31 9.50 21.61
C VAL A 17 -7.41 8.75 20.86
N ASN A 18 -8.19 9.48 20.06
CA ASN A 18 -9.24 8.88 19.22
C ASN A 18 -8.75 8.61 17.79
N VAL A 19 -8.79 7.34 17.36
CA VAL A 19 -8.37 6.95 16.01
C VAL A 19 -9.56 6.88 15.05
N ILE A 20 -9.57 7.79 14.08
CA ILE A 20 -10.59 7.90 13.03
C ILE A 20 -9.98 7.47 11.69
N ASN A 21 -10.53 6.41 11.09
CA ASN A 21 -10.11 5.94 9.77
C ASN A 21 -10.81 6.75 8.67
N ARG A 22 -10.04 7.38 7.77
CA ARG A 22 -10.54 8.07 6.57
C ARG A 22 -9.92 7.48 5.29
N PRO A 23 -10.40 6.33 4.81
CA PRO A 23 -9.83 5.66 3.63
C PRO A 23 -10.27 6.32 2.32
N GLY A 24 -9.49 6.07 1.25
CA GLY A 24 -9.88 6.37 -0.13
C GLY A 24 -8.86 7.19 -0.91
N ALA A 25 -8.92 7.08 -2.25
CA ALA A 25 -8.13 7.84 -3.22
C ALA A 25 -6.62 7.93 -2.88
N GLY A 26 -6.00 6.80 -2.51
CA GLY A 26 -4.55 6.72 -2.34
C GLY A 26 -3.95 7.44 -1.12
N THR A 27 -4.78 7.96 -0.21
CA THR A 27 -4.52 8.83 0.98
C THR A 27 -5.10 10.25 0.85
N LEU A 28 -5.56 10.64 -0.34
CA LEU A 28 -6.04 11.99 -0.63
C LEU A 28 -7.11 12.49 0.36
N ILE A 29 -8.12 11.65 0.65
CA ILE A 29 -9.25 12.03 1.53
C ILE A 29 -8.78 12.31 2.97
N GLY A 30 -7.90 11.46 3.49
CA GLY A 30 -7.37 11.60 4.86
C GLY A 30 -6.46 12.81 5.00
N ALA A 31 -5.59 13.04 4.00
CA ALA A 31 -4.68 14.19 3.97
C ALA A 31 -5.43 15.53 3.84
N ASN A 32 -6.40 15.64 2.92
CA ASN A 32 -7.22 16.85 2.79
C ASN A 32 -8.01 17.14 4.08
N TYR A 33 -8.53 16.11 4.74
CA TYR A 33 -9.17 16.30 6.03
C TYR A 33 -8.19 16.86 7.07
N PHE A 34 -6.98 16.30 7.18
CA PHE A 34 -5.95 16.78 8.10
C PHE A 34 -5.58 18.23 7.84
N LEU A 35 -5.24 18.58 6.59
CA LEU A 35 -4.86 19.94 6.19
C LEU A 35 -5.99 20.97 6.36
N SER A 36 -7.24 20.52 6.46
CA SER A 36 -8.37 21.40 6.75
C SER A 36 -8.58 21.67 8.25
N ARG A 37 -7.79 21.07 9.16
CA ARG A 37 -7.92 21.25 10.62
C ARG A 37 -7.03 22.38 11.12
N PRO A 38 -7.33 22.96 12.30
CA PRO A 38 -6.45 23.95 12.90
C PRO A 38 -5.07 23.36 13.25
N ASP A 39 -4.03 24.17 13.13
CA ASP A 39 -2.66 23.84 13.53
C ASP A 39 -2.46 23.96 15.05
N ASP A 40 -3.29 23.24 15.82
CA ASP A 40 -3.35 23.35 17.29
C ASP A 40 -2.80 22.11 18.04
N GLY A 41 -2.29 21.13 17.30
CA GLY A 41 -1.70 19.91 17.85
C GLY A 41 -2.71 18.81 18.24
N TYR A 42 -4.02 19.04 18.12
CA TYR A 42 -5.04 18.03 18.45
C TYR A 42 -5.36 17.08 17.30
N THR A 43 -4.92 17.40 16.09
CA THR A 43 -5.06 16.52 14.91
C THR A 43 -3.68 16.05 14.48
N ILE A 44 -3.49 14.73 14.40
CA ILE A 44 -2.27 14.11 13.87
C ILE A 44 -2.68 13.17 12.72
N LEU A 45 -1.99 13.29 11.58
CA LEU A 45 -2.16 12.37 10.47
C LEU A 45 -1.21 11.18 10.63
N ALA A 46 -1.78 9.99 10.84
CA ALA A 46 -1.05 8.73 10.68
C ALA A 46 -1.32 8.17 9.28
N SER A 47 -0.35 8.29 8.39
CA SER A 47 -0.44 7.81 7.01
C SER A 47 0.83 7.06 6.60
N GLY A 48 0.72 6.15 5.62
CA GLY A 48 1.89 5.61 4.94
C GLY A 48 2.53 6.74 4.13
N PHE A 49 3.81 7.01 4.38
CA PHE A 49 4.52 8.09 3.68
C PHE A 49 4.94 7.65 2.27
N SER A 50 5.91 6.73 2.17
CA SER A 50 6.33 6.14 0.91
C SER A 50 5.72 4.76 0.70
N PRO A 51 5.19 4.42 -0.49
CA PRO A 51 4.98 5.33 -1.62
C PRO A 51 3.63 6.07 -1.55
N TYR A 52 2.73 5.77 -0.60
CA TYR A 52 1.33 6.19 -0.68
C TYR A 52 1.09 7.71 -0.76
N LEU A 53 1.56 8.47 0.24
CA LEU A 53 1.38 9.93 0.25
C LEU A 53 2.11 10.58 -0.92
N ILE A 54 3.36 10.17 -1.15
CA ILE A 54 4.19 10.66 -2.26
C ILE A 54 3.51 10.42 -3.61
N ASN A 55 2.97 9.24 -3.84
CA ASN A 55 2.29 8.89 -5.08
C ASN A 55 0.97 9.66 -5.24
N THR A 56 0.27 9.95 -4.16
CA THR A 56 -0.92 10.82 -4.19
C THR A 56 -0.57 12.26 -4.56
N VAL A 57 0.57 12.79 -4.09
CA VAL A 57 1.07 14.11 -4.49
C VAL A 57 1.53 14.12 -5.95
N LEU A 58 2.32 13.13 -6.37
CA LEU A 58 2.96 13.13 -7.69
C LEU A 58 2.03 12.69 -8.83
N ASN A 59 1.20 11.67 -8.60
CA ASN A 59 0.41 11.00 -9.64
C ASN A 59 -1.10 11.05 -9.35
N GLY A 60 -1.50 11.63 -8.21
CA GLY A 60 -2.89 11.81 -7.84
C GLY A 60 -3.43 13.17 -8.25
N SER A 61 -4.47 13.60 -7.54
CA SER A 61 -5.10 14.90 -7.70
C SER A 61 -5.02 15.69 -6.38
N ALA A 62 -3.87 15.62 -5.71
CA ALA A 62 -3.62 16.40 -4.52
C ALA A 62 -3.38 17.86 -4.90
N ASP A 63 -4.03 18.77 -4.19
CA ASP A 63 -3.78 20.21 -4.28
C ASP A 63 -2.75 20.68 -3.24
N TYR A 64 -2.09 19.73 -2.55
CA TYR A 64 -1.08 19.96 -1.52
C TYR A 64 0.25 19.31 -1.91
N GLY A 65 1.35 19.88 -1.42
CA GLY A 65 2.68 19.33 -1.49
C GLY A 65 3.07 18.58 -0.22
N ILE A 66 4.25 17.95 -0.24
CA ILE A 66 4.81 17.29 0.95
C ILE A 66 5.32 18.31 1.98
N GLU A 67 5.59 19.52 1.53
CA GLU A 67 6.00 20.69 2.32
C GLU A 67 4.86 21.26 3.18
N ASP A 68 3.61 20.93 2.88
CA ASP A 68 2.44 21.35 3.67
C ASP A 68 2.26 20.55 4.96
N PHE A 69 3.14 19.57 5.22
CA PHE A 69 3.10 18.72 6.41
C PHE A 69 4.30 18.95 7.34
N ALA A 70 4.02 19.09 8.63
CA ALA A 70 5.04 18.98 9.68
C ALA A 70 5.27 17.51 10.05
N TYR A 71 6.48 17.00 9.80
CA TYR A 71 6.82 15.60 10.08
C TYR A 71 7.21 15.39 11.55
N LEU A 72 6.60 14.39 12.18
CA LEU A 72 6.91 14.00 13.57
C LEU A 72 7.93 12.86 13.63
N ASN A 73 7.59 11.69 13.10
CA ASN A 73 8.47 10.52 13.10
C ASN A 73 8.11 9.50 12.02
N PHE A 74 9.05 8.59 11.76
CA PHE A 74 8.77 7.30 11.11
C PHE A 74 8.42 6.27 12.18
N GLN A 75 7.14 5.95 12.26
CA GLN A 75 6.55 5.10 13.30
C GLN A 75 6.79 3.61 13.09
N TRP A 76 6.81 3.15 11.84
CA TRP A 76 7.12 1.77 11.47
C TRP A 76 7.54 1.70 9.99
N PHE A 77 8.17 0.60 9.62
CA PHE A 77 8.37 0.19 8.24
C PHE A 77 7.85 -1.24 8.10
N ASP A 78 7.33 -1.56 6.91
CA ASP A 78 6.84 -2.89 6.58
C ASP A 78 7.76 -3.43 5.47
N GLU A 79 8.15 -4.70 5.58
CA GLU A 79 8.83 -5.40 4.48
C GLU A 79 7.76 -5.96 3.54
N ASP A 80 7.88 -5.65 2.24
CA ASP A 80 7.05 -6.26 1.21
C ASP A 80 7.48 -7.73 1.02
N LEU A 81 6.50 -8.61 0.83
CA LEU A 81 6.74 -10.03 0.56
C LEU A 81 5.84 -10.52 -0.56
N ILE A 82 6.34 -11.44 -1.37
CA ILE A 82 5.54 -12.08 -2.41
C ILE A 82 4.92 -13.34 -1.81
N ALA A 83 3.59 -13.38 -1.74
CA ALA A 83 2.84 -14.52 -1.24
C ALA A 83 2.01 -15.17 -2.35
N LEU A 84 2.16 -16.48 -2.48
CA LEU A 84 1.43 -17.31 -3.44
C LEU A 84 0.22 -17.98 -2.78
N TYR A 85 -0.82 -18.27 -3.55
CA TYR A 85 -1.86 -19.19 -3.06
C TYR A 85 -1.30 -20.61 -2.95
N ARG A 86 -1.85 -21.42 -2.03
CA ARG A 86 -1.32 -22.75 -1.69
C ARG A 86 -1.21 -23.72 -2.87
N GLY A 87 -2.06 -23.59 -3.89
CA GLY A 87 -2.08 -24.47 -5.06
C GLY A 87 -1.40 -23.89 -6.30
N ALA A 88 -0.58 -22.85 -6.12
CA ALA A 88 0.14 -22.20 -7.22
C ALA A 88 1.04 -23.20 -7.97
N PRO A 89 1.12 -23.12 -9.30
CA PRO A 89 1.98 -24.00 -10.10
C PRO A 89 3.46 -23.57 -10.09
N TYR A 90 3.81 -22.53 -9.34
CA TYR A 90 5.17 -22.04 -9.10
C TYR A 90 5.46 -22.13 -7.59
N GLN A 91 6.67 -22.52 -7.23
CA GLN A 91 7.12 -22.75 -5.85
C GLN A 91 8.07 -21.66 -5.34
N ASP A 92 8.63 -20.86 -6.25
CA ASP A 92 9.54 -19.77 -5.92
C ASP A 92 9.38 -18.57 -6.87
N LEU A 93 10.16 -17.53 -6.60
CA LEU A 93 10.14 -16.30 -7.38
C LEU A 93 10.67 -16.51 -8.81
N ALA A 94 11.64 -17.40 -9.01
CA ALA A 94 12.22 -17.64 -10.33
C ALA A 94 11.20 -18.31 -11.26
N GLU A 95 10.49 -19.34 -10.76
CA GLU A 95 9.41 -20.01 -11.49
C GLU A 95 8.23 -19.06 -11.76
N LEU A 96 7.91 -18.17 -10.81
CA LEU A 96 6.88 -17.14 -11.00
C LEU A 96 7.27 -16.18 -12.14
N LEU A 97 8.51 -15.66 -12.13
CA LEU A 97 8.99 -14.73 -13.16
C LEU A 97 9.11 -15.40 -14.53
N ASP A 98 9.54 -16.66 -14.58
CA ASP A 98 9.55 -17.44 -15.82
C ASP A 98 8.13 -17.63 -16.37
N ALA A 99 7.17 -17.97 -15.50
CA ALA A 99 5.77 -18.09 -15.88
C ALA A 99 5.21 -16.79 -16.45
N ILE A 100 5.51 -15.63 -15.84
CA ILE A 100 5.08 -14.32 -16.37
C ILE A 100 5.74 -14.06 -17.74
N ARG A 101 7.03 -14.40 -17.90
CA ARG A 101 7.77 -14.17 -19.15
C ARG A 101 7.25 -15.03 -20.30
N THR A 102 7.04 -16.32 -20.07
CA THR A 102 6.73 -17.31 -21.11
C THR A 102 5.23 -17.45 -21.37
N ARG A 103 4.37 -17.08 -20.41
CA ARG A 103 2.91 -17.18 -20.50
C ARG A 103 2.24 -15.84 -20.20
N PRO A 104 2.34 -14.85 -21.11
CA PRO A 104 1.81 -13.51 -20.87
C PRO A 104 0.30 -13.54 -20.56
N LYS A 105 -0.11 -12.69 -19.62
CA LYS A 105 -1.48 -12.46 -19.11
C LYS A 105 -2.11 -13.65 -18.39
N THR A 106 -1.38 -14.76 -18.19
CA THR A 106 -1.89 -15.94 -17.48
C THR A 106 -1.70 -15.85 -15.96
N VAL A 107 -0.62 -15.20 -15.51
CA VAL A 107 -0.33 -15.01 -14.09
C VAL A 107 -1.06 -13.78 -13.56
N ARG A 108 -1.84 -13.95 -12.49
CA ARG A 108 -2.74 -12.94 -11.91
C ARG A 108 -2.20 -12.39 -10.59
N GLY A 109 -1.65 -11.17 -10.57
CA GLY A 109 -1.15 -10.53 -9.36
C GLY A 109 -2.18 -9.62 -8.70
N ALA A 110 -2.41 -9.73 -7.39
CA ALA A 110 -3.27 -8.85 -6.63
C ALA A 110 -2.50 -7.59 -6.19
N VAL A 111 -3.06 -6.40 -6.43
CA VAL A 111 -2.48 -5.14 -5.95
C VAL A 111 -3.56 -4.16 -5.48
N VAL A 112 -3.18 -3.21 -4.63
CA VAL A 112 -3.95 -1.98 -4.42
C VAL A 112 -3.33 -0.90 -5.30
N LYS A 113 -4.11 -0.23 -6.14
CA LYS A 113 -3.58 0.79 -7.06
C LYS A 113 -2.82 1.88 -6.28
N GLY A 114 -1.58 2.12 -6.67
CA GLY A 114 -0.71 3.14 -6.06
C GLY A 114 -0.10 2.75 -4.70
N SER A 115 -0.25 1.49 -4.28
CA SER A 115 0.39 0.96 -3.08
C SER A 115 1.86 0.58 -3.28
N ALA A 116 2.54 0.25 -2.18
CA ALA A 116 3.87 -0.37 -2.18
C ALA A 116 3.91 -1.60 -3.10
N GLY A 117 3.04 -2.60 -2.87
CA GLY A 117 2.97 -3.79 -3.71
C GLY A 117 2.71 -3.53 -5.20
N HIS A 118 1.98 -2.46 -5.55
CA HIS A 118 1.82 -2.05 -6.95
C HIS A 118 3.12 -1.51 -7.57
N LEU A 119 3.86 -0.69 -6.83
CA LEU A 119 5.16 -0.18 -7.27
C LEU A 119 6.19 -1.32 -7.33
N THR A 120 6.25 -2.16 -6.30
CA THR A 120 7.13 -3.32 -6.20
C THR A 120 6.88 -4.31 -7.34
N ALA A 121 5.63 -4.55 -7.74
CA ALA A 121 5.32 -5.40 -8.90
C ALA A 121 5.93 -4.85 -10.19
N ASN A 122 5.76 -3.55 -10.46
CA ASN A 122 6.31 -2.93 -11.67
C ASN A 122 7.84 -2.93 -11.66
N LEU A 123 8.46 -2.57 -10.52
CA LEU A 123 9.92 -2.59 -10.37
C LEU A 123 10.50 -3.99 -10.51
N LEU A 124 9.81 -5.02 -10.00
CA LEU A 124 10.23 -6.41 -10.14
C LEU A 124 10.24 -6.84 -11.61
N LEU A 125 9.22 -6.49 -12.39
CA LEU A 125 9.15 -6.81 -13.82
C LEU A 125 10.23 -6.06 -14.61
N GLU A 126 10.36 -4.75 -14.36
CA GLU A 126 11.37 -3.89 -14.98
C GLU A 126 12.79 -4.41 -14.74
N ALA A 127 13.14 -4.71 -13.48
CA ALA A 127 14.44 -5.23 -13.09
C ALA A 127 14.78 -6.59 -13.75
N ASN A 128 13.77 -7.34 -14.20
CA ASN A 128 13.92 -8.63 -14.87
C ASN A 128 13.71 -8.55 -16.39
N GLY A 129 13.58 -7.34 -16.96
CA GLY A 129 13.32 -7.13 -18.38
C GLY A 129 12.02 -7.79 -18.86
N ILE A 130 11.03 -7.93 -17.97
CA ILE A 130 9.72 -8.50 -18.30
C ILE A 130 8.77 -7.34 -18.62
N PRO A 131 8.12 -7.34 -19.80
CA PRO A 131 7.13 -6.30 -20.13
C PRO A 131 5.98 -6.28 -19.10
N PRO A 132 5.60 -5.13 -18.53
CA PRO A 132 4.53 -5.05 -17.52
C PRO A 132 3.21 -5.68 -17.96
N GLU A 133 2.87 -5.61 -19.25
CA GLU A 133 1.68 -6.19 -19.87
C GLU A 133 1.65 -7.73 -19.86
N ASN A 134 2.77 -8.39 -19.57
CA ASN A 134 2.81 -9.84 -19.38
C ASN A 134 2.15 -10.26 -18.07
N LEU A 135 2.11 -9.39 -17.06
CA LEU A 135 1.45 -9.68 -15.80
C LEU A 135 0.00 -9.19 -15.84
N ASN A 136 -0.94 -10.07 -15.49
CA ASN A 136 -2.33 -9.66 -15.29
C ASN A 136 -2.48 -9.10 -13.87
N LEU A 137 -2.24 -7.79 -13.72
CA LEU A 137 -2.44 -7.09 -12.44
C LEU A 137 -3.92 -6.82 -12.18
N VAL A 138 -4.45 -7.40 -11.12
CA VAL A 138 -5.83 -7.27 -10.66
C VAL A 138 -5.87 -6.29 -9.48
N ALA A 139 -6.51 -5.14 -9.71
CA ALA A 139 -6.63 -4.09 -8.69
C ALA A 139 -7.77 -4.35 -7.71
N TYR A 140 -7.48 -4.19 -6.41
CA TYR A 140 -8.45 -4.28 -5.32
C TYR A 140 -8.53 -2.95 -4.55
N ASN A 141 -9.67 -2.72 -3.91
CA ASN A 141 -9.91 -1.50 -3.11
C ASN A 141 -9.22 -1.51 -1.73
N SER A 142 -8.71 -2.65 -1.28
CA SER A 142 -7.96 -2.76 -0.03
C SER A 142 -7.06 -3.99 -0.01
N GLY A 143 -6.01 -3.96 0.82
CA GLY A 143 -5.13 -5.11 1.04
C GLY A 143 -5.85 -6.31 1.67
N GLY A 144 -6.92 -6.06 2.45
CA GLY A 144 -7.75 -7.14 3.01
C GLY A 144 -8.45 -7.97 1.92
N LEU A 145 -9.06 -7.28 0.95
CA LEU A 145 -9.70 -7.94 -0.20
C LEU A 145 -8.68 -8.64 -1.10
N ALA A 146 -7.51 -8.01 -1.34
CA ALA A 146 -6.43 -8.61 -2.12
C ALA A 146 -5.90 -9.90 -1.49
N ARG A 147 -5.65 -9.90 -0.16
CA ARG A 147 -5.22 -11.10 0.58
C ARG A 147 -6.27 -12.20 0.56
N ALA A 148 -7.56 -11.86 0.71
CA ALA A 148 -8.64 -12.83 0.61
C ALA A 148 -8.70 -13.48 -0.78
N ALA A 149 -8.45 -12.71 -1.84
CA ALA A 149 -8.44 -13.22 -3.21
C ALA A 149 -7.29 -14.23 -3.46
N VAL A 150 -6.08 -13.95 -2.96
CA VAL A 150 -4.97 -14.91 -3.02
C VAL A 150 -5.28 -16.15 -2.19
N ALA A 151 -5.75 -15.97 -0.95
CA ALA A 151 -6.10 -17.10 -0.08
C ALA A 151 -7.15 -18.03 -0.71
N GLY A 152 -8.09 -17.46 -1.49
CA GLY A 152 -9.12 -18.20 -2.22
C GLY A 152 -8.70 -18.73 -3.60
N GLY A 153 -7.47 -18.48 -4.07
CA GLY A 153 -7.01 -18.89 -5.41
C GLY A 153 -7.67 -18.15 -6.58
N VAL A 154 -8.34 -17.03 -6.30
CA VAL A 154 -8.96 -16.16 -7.33
C VAL A 154 -7.89 -15.44 -8.14
N VAL A 155 -6.76 -15.16 -7.49
CA VAL A 155 -5.53 -14.61 -8.06
C VAL A 155 -4.36 -15.41 -7.50
N ASP A 156 -3.24 -15.30 -8.19
CA ASP A 156 -2.12 -16.21 -8.07
C ASP A 156 -1.14 -15.81 -6.95
N PHE A 157 -0.92 -14.51 -6.82
CA PHE A 157 -0.03 -13.98 -5.80
C PHE A 157 -0.43 -12.56 -5.41
N ILE A 158 0.14 -12.10 -4.30
CA ILE A 158 0.11 -10.72 -3.83
C ILE A 158 1.53 -10.30 -3.49
N ILE A 159 1.78 -9.00 -3.58
CA ILE A 159 2.92 -8.31 -2.99
C ILE A 159 2.40 -7.47 -1.82
#